data_AF-A0A536MBS2-F1
#
_entry.id   AF-A0A536MBS2-F1
#
_cell.length_a   1.000
_cell.length_b   1.000
_cell.length_c   1.000
_cell.angle_alpha   90.00
_cell.angle_beta   90.00
_cell.angle_gamma   90.00
#
_symmetry.space_group_name_H-M   'P 1'
#
loop_
_entity.id
_entity.type
_entity.pdbx_description
1 polymer ?
#
loop_
_entity_poly.entity_id
_entity_poly.type
_entity_poly.pdbx_seq_one_letter_code
_entity_poly.pdbx_strand_id
1 'polypeptide(L)'
;MDIRTTGGPATEEEIAAVDGLLGSPESLWEGGERHPADDHVAFGGRALRSQRHLLLPVLHAIQDRVGWVSRGALEYACRRLSIPPAEAYGVVSFYARFALEPRAEVTLHVCDDISCMLAGAKVVEGGRPVPCLGLCDRAPAALVERSGVAHDERQIAPFDPAADWMQSPPPAPRGSRLMATKLLRRIALIDPESLDSYREQGGFEALRRAQEMGAEAVIREVTEARLLGRGGAAFPTGRKWESVAKAATRPHYLVCNADESEPGTFKDRVLMEGDPFALVEGMAIAAFATGCEKGFLYVRAEYPLARKRVEGAIAQARAAGLLEIEIEVRRGAGAYICGEETALFNSIEGKRGEPRNKPPFPVDVGLFGKPTLVNNVETL
;
A
#
# COMPACT_ATOMS: atom_id res chain seq x y z
N MET A 1 -7.80 -22.39 -25.17
CA MET A 1 -8.81 -23.17 -24.43
C MET A 1 -9.51 -22.16 -23.55
N ASP A 2 -10.58 -21.56 -24.05
CA ASP A 2 -11.33 -20.54 -23.32
C ASP A 2 -11.92 -21.21 -22.07
N ILE A 3 -11.42 -20.82 -20.90
CA ILE A 3 -12.23 -20.89 -19.69
C ILE A 3 -13.36 -19.89 -19.94
N ARG A 4 -14.44 -20.30 -20.59
CA ARG A 4 -15.72 -19.60 -20.48
C ARG A 4 -16.14 -19.76 -19.02
N THR A 5 -15.90 -18.75 -18.18
CA THR A 5 -16.33 -18.88 -16.80
C THR A 5 -17.86 -18.82 -16.80
N THR A 6 -18.47 -19.76 -16.09
CA THR A 6 -19.92 -19.94 -15.98
C THR A 6 -20.60 -18.84 -15.12
N GLY A 7 -20.01 -17.64 -15.04
CA GLY A 7 -20.32 -16.60 -14.04
C GLY A 7 -21.19 -15.44 -14.52
N GLY A 8 -21.55 -15.38 -15.81
CA GLY A 8 -22.29 -14.26 -16.39
C GLY A 8 -21.40 -13.02 -16.68
N PRO A 9 -21.93 -12.03 -17.42
CA PRO A 9 -21.21 -10.78 -17.70
C PRO A 9 -21.02 -9.93 -16.44
N ALA A 10 -20.03 -9.05 -16.46
CA ALA A 10 -19.85 -8.04 -15.41
C ALA A 10 -21.08 -7.11 -15.32
N THR A 11 -21.44 -6.70 -14.10
CA THR A 11 -22.50 -5.71 -13.87
C THR A 11 -22.03 -4.30 -14.22
N GLU A 12 -22.96 -3.36 -14.36
CA GLU A 12 -22.62 -1.94 -14.63
C GLU A 12 -21.76 -1.34 -13.50
N GLU A 13 -22.01 -1.71 -12.24
CA GLU A 13 -21.22 -1.24 -11.10
C GLU A 13 -19.79 -1.80 -11.11
N GLU A 14 -19.63 -3.06 -11.51
CA GLU A 14 -18.32 -3.70 -11.65
C GLU A 14 -17.52 -3.06 -12.79
N ILE A 15 -18.16 -2.80 -13.93
CA ILE A 15 -17.56 -2.09 -15.06
C ILE A 15 -17.13 -0.69 -14.63
N ALA A 16 -18.01 0.06 -13.97
CA ALA A 16 -17.71 1.40 -13.50
C ALA A 16 -16.54 1.44 -12.49
N ALA A 17 -16.41 0.41 -11.64
CA ALA A 17 -15.28 0.30 -10.72
C ALA A 17 -13.94 0.11 -11.44
N VAL A 18 -13.90 -0.72 -12.49
CA VAL A 18 -12.70 -0.95 -13.30
C VAL A 18 -12.37 0.29 -14.14
N ASP A 19 -13.37 0.85 -14.82
CA ASP A 19 -13.22 1.98 -15.74
C ASP A 19 -12.89 3.28 -15.01
N GLY A 20 -13.35 3.44 -13.77
CA GLY A 20 -12.98 4.58 -12.94
C GLY A 20 -11.48 4.66 -12.66
N LEU A 21 -10.77 3.53 -12.71
CA LEU A 21 -9.32 3.46 -12.50
C LEU A 21 -8.54 3.42 -13.82
N LEU A 22 -9.03 2.67 -14.82
CA LEU A 22 -8.34 2.46 -16.09
C LEU A 22 -8.78 3.42 -17.21
N GLY A 23 -9.79 4.27 -16.99
CA GLY A 23 -10.46 5.05 -18.02
C GLY A 23 -11.50 4.24 -18.80
N SER A 24 -12.20 4.87 -19.74
CA SER A 24 -13.12 4.17 -20.65
C SER A 24 -12.34 3.31 -21.66
N PRO A 25 -12.87 2.16 -22.09
CA PRO A 25 -12.20 1.32 -23.08
C PRO A 25 -12.27 1.99 -24.46
N GLU A 26 -11.13 2.07 -25.16
CA GLU A 26 -11.04 2.78 -26.44
C GLU A 26 -11.20 1.85 -27.66
N SER A 27 -11.13 0.54 -27.46
CA SER A 27 -11.18 -0.47 -28.54
C SER A 27 -11.93 -1.74 -28.16
N LEU A 28 -12.35 -2.52 -29.17
CA LEU A 28 -12.98 -3.83 -28.96
C LEU A 28 -12.11 -4.76 -28.08
N TRP A 29 -10.79 -4.68 -28.22
CA TRP A 29 -9.83 -5.52 -27.50
C TRP A 29 -9.81 -5.24 -25.98
N GLU A 30 -10.23 -4.04 -25.60
CA GLU A 30 -10.38 -3.60 -24.21
C GLU A 30 -11.85 -3.70 -23.75
N GLY A 31 -12.77 -4.18 -24.59
CA GLY A 31 -14.20 -4.25 -24.28
C GLY A 31 -15.01 -3.00 -24.65
N GLY A 32 -14.44 -2.10 -25.46
CA GLY A 32 -15.13 -0.95 -26.05
C GLY A 32 -15.81 -1.27 -27.38
N GLU A 33 -16.30 -0.23 -28.06
CA GLU A 33 -16.92 -0.39 -29.38
C GLU A 33 -15.87 -0.76 -30.45
N ARG A 34 -16.33 -1.48 -31.48
CA ARG A 34 -15.49 -1.93 -32.59
C ARG A 34 -15.22 -0.79 -33.55
N HIS A 35 -13.96 -0.49 -33.81
CA HIS A 35 -13.57 0.46 -34.87
C HIS A 35 -12.80 -0.23 -36.01
N PRO A 36 -12.78 0.36 -37.22
CA PRO A 36 -12.12 -0.25 -38.39
C PRO A 36 -10.63 -0.59 -38.19
N ALA A 37 -9.94 0.10 -37.29
CA ALA A 37 -8.55 -0.19 -36.95
C ALA A 37 -8.36 -1.55 -36.24
N ASP A 38 -9.39 -2.03 -35.52
CA ASP A 38 -9.36 -3.30 -34.78
C ASP A 38 -9.28 -4.53 -35.70
N ASP A 39 -9.68 -4.38 -36.97
CA ASP A 39 -9.59 -5.43 -37.99
C ASP A 39 -8.17 -5.62 -38.55
N HIS A 40 -7.30 -4.63 -38.30
CA HIS A 40 -5.96 -4.59 -38.87
C HIS A 40 -4.87 -4.65 -37.80
N VAL A 41 -5.17 -4.22 -36.56
CA VAL A 41 -4.21 -4.13 -35.46
C VAL A 41 -4.86 -4.58 -34.16
N ALA A 42 -4.18 -5.45 -33.42
CA ALA A 42 -4.57 -5.81 -32.05
C ALA A 42 -3.80 -4.95 -31.04
N PHE A 43 -4.50 -4.28 -30.12
CA PHE A 43 -3.88 -3.38 -29.14
C PHE A 43 -3.33 -4.07 -27.87
N GLY A 44 -3.39 -5.41 -27.79
CA GLY A 44 -2.83 -6.28 -26.71
C GLY A 44 -1.29 -6.30 -26.56
N GLY A 45 -0.61 -5.22 -26.94
CA GLY A 45 0.84 -5.10 -27.04
C GLY A 45 1.56 -4.77 -25.74
N ARG A 46 2.80 -4.28 -25.87
CA ARG A 46 3.70 -3.97 -24.75
C ARG A 46 3.13 -2.92 -23.78
N ALA A 47 2.33 -1.97 -24.28
CA ALA A 47 1.72 -0.91 -23.48
C ALA A 47 0.71 -1.47 -22.45
N LEU A 48 -0.29 -2.24 -22.87
CA LEU A 48 -1.24 -2.87 -21.96
C LEU A 48 -0.56 -3.85 -20.98
N ARG A 49 0.41 -4.65 -21.44
CA ARG A 49 1.17 -5.53 -20.55
C ARG A 49 1.97 -4.78 -19.49
N SER A 50 2.38 -3.54 -19.77
CA SER A 50 3.07 -2.68 -18.80
C SER A 50 2.14 -2.22 -17.67
N GLN A 51 0.83 -2.22 -17.90
CA GLN A 51 -0.20 -1.85 -16.93
C GLN A 51 -0.60 -3.00 -16.00
N ARG A 52 0.02 -4.19 -16.10
CA ARG A 52 -0.28 -5.33 -15.21
C ARG A 52 -0.29 -4.96 -13.73
N HIS A 53 0.61 -4.06 -13.33
CA HIS A 53 0.73 -3.56 -11.96
C HIS A 53 -0.56 -2.93 -11.40
N LEU A 54 -1.50 -2.54 -12.26
CA LEU A 54 -2.82 -2.03 -11.89
C LEU A 54 -3.82 -3.13 -11.52
N LEU A 55 -3.50 -4.42 -11.71
CA LEU A 55 -4.42 -5.50 -11.36
C LEU A 55 -4.84 -5.45 -9.88
N LEU A 56 -3.89 -5.28 -8.95
CA LEU A 56 -4.22 -5.24 -7.52
C LEU A 56 -5.10 -4.02 -7.16
N PRO A 57 -4.78 -2.79 -7.61
CA PRO A 57 -5.70 -1.64 -7.51
C PRO A 57 -7.09 -1.87 -8.10
N VAL A 58 -7.18 -2.51 -9.28
CA VAL A 58 -8.47 -2.83 -9.92
C VAL A 58 -9.29 -3.82 -9.08
N LEU A 59 -8.66 -4.84 -8.51
CA LEU A 59 -9.32 -5.79 -7.62
C LEU A 59 -9.85 -5.09 -6.35
N HIS A 60 -9.09 -4.14 -5.80
CA HIS A 60 -9.58 -3.29 -4.71
C HIS A 60 -10.78 -2.46 -5.13
N ALA A 61 -10.72 -1.78 -6.29
CA ALA A 61 -11.83 -0.96 -6.77
C ALA A 61 -13.13 -1.78 -6.95
N ILE A 62 -13.03 -2.99 -7.50
CA ILE A 62 -14.16 -3.92 -7.64
C ILE A 62 -14.71 -4.28 -6.26
N GLN A 63 -13.86 -4.74 -5.33
CA GLN A 63 -14.31 -5.16 -4.01
C GLN A 63 -14.88 -3.99 -3.19
N ASP A 64 -14.25 -2.82 -3.22
CA ASP A 64 -14.71 -1.63 -2.52
C ASP A 64 -16.08 -1.21 -3.05
N ARG A 65 -16.34 -1.36 -4.35
CA ARG A 65 -17.64 -1.03 -4.96
C ARG A 65 -18.73 -2.06 -4.69
N VAL A 66 -18.43 -3.36 -4.78
CA VAL A 66 -19.44 -4.44 -4.87
C VAL A 66 -19.40 -5.39 -3.67
N GLY A 67 -18.36 -5.34 -2.85
CA GLY A 67 -18.15 -6.19 -1.67
C GLY A 67 -17.45 -7.52 -1.94
N TRP A 68 -17.23 -7.85 -3.21
CA TRP A 68 -16.53 -9.06 -3.65
C TRP A 68 -16.04 -8.93 -5.10
N VAL A 69 -15.16 -9.83 -5.52
CA VAL A 69 -14.68 -9.92 -6.90
C VAL A 69 -15.41 -11.07 -7.60
N SER A 70 -16.45 -10.73 -8.35
CA SER A 70 -17.18 -11.72 -9.15
C SER A 70 -16.35 -12.24 -10.33
N ARG A 71 -16.79 -13.36 -10.91
CA ARG A 71 -16.16 -13.89 -12.12
C ARG A 71 -16.32 -12.94 -13.31
N GLY A 72 -17.48 -12.29 -13.44
CA GLY A 72 -17.73 -11.29 -14.49
C GLY A 72 -16.78 -10.09 -14.37
N ALA A 73 -16.66 -9.53 -13.16
CA ALA A 73 -15.74 -8.44 -12.87
C ALA A 73 -14.28 -8.81 -13.17
N LEU A 74 -13.85 -10.01 -12.73
CA LEU A 74 -12.49 -10.50 -12.96
C LEU A 74 -12.22 -10.68 -14.46
N GLU A 75 -13.15 -11.26 -15.22
CA GLU A 75 -13.02 -11.39 -16.68
C GLU A 75 -12.92 -10.02 -17.36
N TYR A 76 -13.73 -9.05 -16.93
CA TYR A 76 -13.67 -7.70 -17.48
C TYR A 76 -12.30 -7.04 -17.20
N ALA A 77 -11.81 -7.12 -15.95
CA ALA A 77 -10.48 -6.66 -15.59
C ALA A 77 -9.36 -7.36 -16.40
N CYS A 78 -9.50 -8.67 -16.63
CA CYS A 78 -8.56 -9.45 -17.45
C CYS A 78 -8.50 -8.96 -18.89
N ARG A 79 -9.65 -8.66 -19.50
CA ARG A 79 -9.71 -8.06 -20.84
C ARG A 79 -9.03 -6.69 -20.86
N ARG A 80 -9.41 -5.81 -19.92
CA ARG A 80 -8.86 -4.45 -19.79
C ARG A 80 -7.34 -4.40 -19.63
N LEU A 81 -6.77 -5.33 -18.88
CA LEU A 81 -5.33 -5.37 -18.60
C LEU A 81 -4.54 -6.35 -19.48
N SER A 82 -5.23 -7.05 -20.41
CA SER A 82 -4.63 -8.14 -21.20
C SER A 82 -3.93 -9.20 -20.33
N ILE A 83 -4.56 -9.59 -19.21
CA ILE A 83 -4.04 -10.59 -18.27
C ILE A 83 -4.81 -11.91 -18.47
N PRO A 84 -4.13 -13.07 -18.53
CA PRO A 84 -4.82 -14.37 -18.59
C PRO A 84 -5.71 -14.59 -17.34
N PRO A 85 -6.98 -15.02 -17.50
CA PRO A 85 -7.90 -15.22 -16.37
C PRO A 85 -7.38 -16.16 -15.28
N ALA A 86 -6.64 -17.21 -15.66
CA ALA A 86 -6.05 -18.14 -14.69
C ALA A 86 -4.98 -17.47 -13.81
N GLU A 87 -4.18 -16.56 -14.37
CA GLU A 87 -3.20 -15.80 -13.59
C GLU A 87 -3.90 -14.81 -12.66
N ALA A 88 -4.88 -14.06 -13.17
CA ALA A 88 -5.62 -13.10 -12.37
C ALA A 88 -6.39 -13.80 -11.24
N TYR A 89 -6.98 -14.97 -11.51
CA TYR A 89 -7.61 -15.82 -10.51
C TYR A 89 -6.62 -16.23 -9.41
N GLY A 90 -5.41 -16.67 -9.81
CA GLY A 90 -4.35 -17.00 -8.87
C GLY A 90 -3.92 -15.83 -7.99
N VAL A 91 -3.97 -14.60 -8.50
CA VAL A 91 -3.71 -13.37 -7.73
C VAL A 91 -4.85 -13.13 -6.74
N VAL A 92 -6.10 -13.02 -7.19
CA VAL A 92 -7.23 -12.70 -6.30
C VAL A 92 -7.44 -13.76 -5.22
N SER A 93 -7.20 -15.04 -5.52
CA SER A 93 -7.33 -16.13 -4.54
C SER A 93 -6.18 -16.22 -3.54
N PHE A 94 -5.07 -15.52 -3.77
CA PHE A 94 -3.89 -15.55 -2.89
C PHE A 94 -4.04 -14.62 -1.69
N TYR A 95 -4.71 -13.47 -1.88
CA TYR A 95 -4.80 -12.41 -0.89
C TYR A 95 -6.05 -12.56 -0.02
N ALA A 96 -5.88 -12.58 1.31
CA ALA A 96 -6.96 -12.92 2.24
C ALA A 96 -8.09 -11.86 2.30
N ARG A 97 -7.81 -10.61 1.91
CA ARG A 97 -8.82 -9.55 1.91
C ARG A 97 -9.84 -9.72 0.78
N PHE A 98 -9.46 -10.30 -0.35
CA PHE A 98 -10.39 -10.44 -1.47
C PHE A 98 -11.42 -11.53 -1.23
N ALA A 99 -12.68 -11.22 -1.56
CA ALA A 99 -13.78 -12.17 -1.55
C ALA A 99 -14.02 -12.71 -2.95
N LEU A 100 -14.13 -14.03 -3.08
CA LEU A 100 -14.57 -14.70 -4.31
C LEU A 100 -16.05 -15.12 -4.24
N GLU A 101 -16.71 -14.79 -3.14
CA GLU A 101 -18.13 -15.03 -2.89
C GLU A 101 -18.78 -13.73 -2.40
N PRO A 102 -20.07 -13.49 -2.71
CA PRO A 102 -20.79 -12.30 -2.25
C PRO A 102 -20.68 -12.10 -0.75
N ARG A 103 -20.45 -10.85 -0.33
CA ARG A 103 -20.47 -10.42 1.07
C ARG A 103 -21.64 -9.47 1.31
N ALA A 104 -22.04 -9.36 2.57
CA ALA A 104 -22.93 -8.28 2.98
C ALA A 104 -22.22 -6.93 2.76
N GLU A 105 -23.00 -5.88 2.51
CA GLU A 105 -22.49 -4.52 2.30
C GLU A 105 -21.54 -4.09 3.43
N VAL A 106 -21.87 -4.46 4.67
CA VAL A 106 -21.03 -4.22 5.83
C VAL A 106 -20.42 -5.53 6.30
N THR A 107 -19.09 -5.61 6.32
CA THR A 107 -18.32 -6.77 6.79
C THR A 107 -17.53 -6.39 8.04
N LEU A 108 -17.62 -7.24 9.08
CA LEU A 108 -16.82 -7.13 10.29
C LEU A 108 -15.62 -8.08 10.22
N HIS A 109 -14.44 -7.54 10.51
CA HIS A 109 -13.20 -8.31 10.66
C HIS A 109 -12.72 -8.18 12.09
N VAL A 110 -12.72 -9.27 12.86
CA VAL A 110 -12.31 -9.28 14.26
C VAL A 110 -10.92 -9.87 14.37
N CYS A 111 -10.01 -9.15 15.01
CA CYS A 111 -8.65 -9.62 15.24
C CYS A 111 -8.65 -10.86 16.15
N ASP A 112 -8.12 -11.98 15.66
CA ASP A 112 -8.01 -13.25 16.40
C ASP A 112 -6.56 -13.56 16.81
N ASP A 113 -5.69 -12.55 16.81
CA ASP A 113 -4.29 -12.68 17.23
C ASP A 113 -4.13 -12.55 18.76
N ILE A 114 -2.98 -12.99 19.27
CA ILE A 114 -2.70 -13.25 20.69
C ILE A 114 -3.07 -12.09 21.60
N SER A 115 -2.72 -10.84 21.26
CA SER A 115 -3.02 -9.68 22.10
C SER A 115 -4.53 -9.43 22.21
N CYS A 116 -5.28 -9.64 21.12
CA CYS A 116 -6.73 -9.46 21.10
C CYS A 116 -7.44 -10.62 21.78
N MET A 117 -6.99 -11.87 21.57
CA MET A 117 -7.51 -13.03 22.28
C MET A 117 -7.34 -12.90 23.80
N LEU A 118 -6.16 -12.49 24.26
CA LEU A 118 -5.89 -12.25 25.68
C LEU A 118 -6.74 -11.11 26.26
N ALA A 119 -7.09 -10.11 25.43
CA ALA A 119 -8.00 -9.03 25.78
C ALA A 119 -9.50 -9.41 25.67
N GLY A 120 -9.82 -10.66 25.33
CA GLY A 120 -11.19 -11.18 25.28
C GLY A 120 -11.92 -10.99 23.95
N ALA A 121 -11.19 -10.75 22.85
CA ALA A 121 -11.79 -10.69 21.52
C ALA A 121 -12.58 -11.97 21.19
N LYS A 122 -13.80 -11.80 20.68
CA LYS A 122 -14.68 -12.89 20.23
C LYS A 122 -15.23 -12.54 18.87
N VAL A 123 -15.06 -13.45 17.91
CA VAL A 123 -15.70 -13.32 16.60
C VAL A 123 -17.20 -13.53 16.79
N VAL A 124 -17.99 -12.49 16.50
CA VAL A 124 -19.46 -12.54 16.56
C VAL A 124 -20.05 -13.18 15.30
N GLU A 125 -21.32 -13.55 15.34
CA GLU A 125 -22.04 -14.04 14.16
C GLU A 125 -21.98 -13.02 13.01
N GLY A 126 -21.63 -13.48 11.81
CA GLY A 126 -21.40 -12.62 10.63
C GLY A 126 -20.03 -11.94 10.61
N GLY A 127 -19.28 -11.94 11.72
CA GLY A 127 -17.90 -11.48 11.78
C GLY A 127 -16.92 -12.50 11.22
N ARG A 128 -15.79 -12.02 10.70
CA ARG A 128 -14.72 -12.85 10.13
C ARG A 128 -13.45 -12.73 10.99
N PRO A 129 -12.80 -13.85 11.36
CA PRO A 129 -11.49 -13.79 12.00
C PRO A 129 -10.47 -13.23 11.02
N VAL A 130 -9.56 -12.38 11.52
CA VAL A 130 -8.41 -11.88 10.78
C VAL A 130 -7.18 -11.81 11.67
N PRO A 131 -5.97 -11.97 11.11
CA PRO A 131 -4.72 -11.76 11.85
C PRO A 131 -4.57 -10.35 12.42
N CYS A 132 -3.47 -10.12 13.15
CA CYS A 132 -3.16 -8.85 13.80
C CYS A 132 -3.48 -7.61 12.96
N LEU A 133 -4.37 -6.74 13.47
CA LEU A 133 -4.75 -5.46 12.86
C LEU A 133 -3.81 -4.29 13.23
N GLY A 134 -2.66 -4.56 13.86
CA GLY A 134 -1.70 -3.54 14.29
C GLY A 134 -2.22 -2.58 15.37
N LEU A 135 -3.19 -3.05 16.16
CA LEU A 135 -3.83 -2.29 17.26
C LEU A 135 -3.61 -2.99 18.61
N CYS A 136 -2.49 -3.70 18.76
CA CYS A 136 -2.16 -4.43 19.99
C CYS A 136 -2.05 -3.50 21.21
N ASP A 137 -1.70 -2.23 21.01
CA ASP A 137 -1.72 -1.20 22.06
C ASP A 137 -3.15 -0.87 22.55
N ARG A 138 -4.18 -1.20 21.77
CA ARG A 138 -5.59 -0.86 21.99
C ARG A 138 -6.52 -2.08 21.99
N ALA A 139 -5.95 -3.28 22.07
CA ALA A 139 -6.69 -4.53 22.03
C ALA A 139 -7.88 -4.55 23.04
N PRO A 140 -8.99 -5.23 22.70
CA PRO A 140 -9.25 -5.98 21.47
C PRO A 140 -9.55 -5.06 20.27
N ALA A 141 -9.37 -5.53 19.04
CA ALA A 141 -9.52 -4.72 17.83
C ALA A 141 -10.38 -5.40 16.76
N ALA A 142 -11.05 -4.58 15.96
CA ALA A 142 -11.78 -4.98 14.76
C ALA A 142 -11.60 -3.96 13.64
N LEU A 143 -11.92 -4.36 12.41
CA LEU A 143 -11.99 -3.51 11.23
C LEU A 143 -13.39 -3.70 10.62
N VAL A 144 -14.08 -2.58 10.37
CA VAL A 144 -15.36 -2.55 9.67
C VAL A 144 -15.11 -2.05 8.27
N GLU A 145 -15.61 -2.79 7.28
CA GLU A 145 -15.58 -2.42 5.87
C GLU A 145 -17.03 -2.30 5.38
N ARG A 146 -17.37 -1.17 4.76
CA ARG A 146 -18.62 -0.96 4.04
C ARG A 146 -18.30 -0.86 2.57
N SER A 147 -18.74 -1.81 1.76
CA SER A 147 -18.65 -1.72 0.30
C SER A 147 -19.81 -0.92 -0.27
N GLY A 148 -19.63 -0.32 -1.45
CA GLY A 148 -20.68 0.41 -2.16
C GLY A 148 -20.18 1.72 -2.73
N VAL A 149 -21.11 2.60 -3.12
CA VAL A 149 -20.79 3.96 -3.60
C VAL A 149 -20.13 4.80 -2.50
N ALA A 150 -20.55 4.61 -1.26
CA ALA A 150 -19.98 5.24 -0.07
C ALA A 150 -19.04 4.27 0.66
N HIS A 151 -18.07 3.70 -0.06
CA HIS A 151 -17.07 2.81 0.51
C HIS A 151 -16.37 3.45 1.71
N ASP A 152 -16.29 2.72 2.82
CA ASP A 152 -15.62 3.17 4.04
C ASP A 152 -14.93 2.00 4.75
N GLU A 153 -13.80 2.30 5.39
CA GLU A 153 -13.02 1.36 6.17
C GLU A 153 -12.59 2.00 7.47
N ARG A 154 -12.96 1.38 8.59
CA ARG A 154 -12.68 1.94 9.91
C ARG A 154 -12.25 0.88 10.90
N GLN A 155 -11.10 1.11 11.50
CA GLN A 155 -10.64 0.35 12.66
C GLN A 155 -11.48 0.70 13.89
N ILE A 156 -11.71 -0.26 14.79
CA ILE A 156 -12.38 -0.11 16.08
C ILE A 156 -11.47 -0.71 17.15
N ALA A 157 -11.20 0.05 18.21
CA ALA A 157 -10.42 -0.40 19.36
C ALA A 157 -10.66 0.54 20.57
N PRO A 158 -11.09 0.02 21.73
CA PRO A 158 -11.38 -1.39 22.00
C PRO A 158 -12.64 -1.87 21.27
N PHE A 159 -12.61 -3.09 20.76
CA PHE A 159 -13.75 -3.76 20.14
C PHE A 159 -14.67 -4.39 21.21
N ASP A 160 -15.95 -4.00 21.20
CA ASP A 160 -17.00 -4.60 22.02
C ASP A 160 -17.98 -5.39 21.14
N PRO A 161 -18.07 -6.73 21.29
CA PRO A 161 -19.02 -7.58 20.58
C PRO A 161 -20.50 -7.19 20.74
N ALA A 162 -20.86 -6.48 21.82
CA ALA A 162 -22.25 -6.09 22.11
C ALA A 162 -22.61 -4.69 21.58
N ALA A 163 -21.64 -3.93 21.07
CA ALA A 163 -21.85 -2.56 20.60
C ALA A 163 -22.37 -2.50 19.16
N ASP A 164 -23.00 -1.37 18.81
CA ASP A 164 -23.22 -1.01 17.41
C ASP A 164 -21.89 -0.57 16.78
N TRP A 165 -21.21 -1.54 16.18
CA TRP A 165 -19.99 -1.42 15.38
C TRP A 165 -20.05 -0.37 14.27
N MET A 166 -21.23 -0.10 13.68
CA MET A 166 -21.35 0.97 12.68
C MET A 166 -21.27 2.37 13.30
N GLN A 167 -21.67 2.51 14.56
CA GLN A 167 -21.62 3.78 15.30
C GLN A 167 -20.40 3.89 16.22
N SER A 168 -19.60 2.83 16.33
CA SER A 168 -18.42 2.80 17.19
C SER A 168 -17.40 3.85 16.74
N PRO A 169 -16.91 4.72 17.64
CA PRO A 169 -15.96 5.76 17.27
C PRO A 169 -14.64 5.16 16.81
N PRO A 170 -13.87 5.86 15.96
CA PRO A 170 -12.52 5.44 15.65
C PRO A 170 -11.65 5.41 16.93
N PRO A 171 -10.58 4.59 16.97
CA PRO A 171 -9.67 4.51 18.08
C PRO A 171 -9.14 5.89 18.48
N ALA A 172 -9.40 6.30 19.72
CA ALA A 172 -8.95 7.60 20.22
C ALA A 172 -7.41 7.70 20.12
N PRO A 173 -6.86 8.87 19.77
CA PRO A 173 -5.43 9.10 19.83
C PRO A 173 -4.96 8.88 21.27
N ARG A 174 -4.08 7.91 21.51
CA ARG A 174 -3.39 7.84 22.81
C ARG A 174 -2.28 8.88 22.80
N GLY A 175 -2.48 9.94 23.56
CA GLY A 175 -1.42 10.88 23.89
C GLY A 175 -0.31 10.12 24.61
N SER A 176 0.83 9.96 23.95
CA SER A 176 1.97 9.34 24.61
C SER A 176 2.55 10.39 25.57
N ARG A 177 2.44 10.15 26.88
CA ARG A 177 3.33 10.76 27.89
C ARG A 177 4.75 10.17 27.80
N LEU A 178 5.09 9.50 26.70
CA LEU A 178 6.39 8.89 26.50
C LEU A 178 7.41 10.03 26.34
N MET A 179 8.51 9.92 27.08
CA MET A 179 9.71 10.75 26.92
C MET A 179 9.99 10.91 25.42
N ALA A 180 9.77 12.11 24.87
CA ALA A 180 9.74 12.35 23.43
C ALA A 180 11.02 11.86 22.75
N THR A 181 10.93 10.71 22.07
CA THR A 181 12.03 10.15 21.27
C THR A 181 12.15 10.92 19.95
N LYS A 182 13.27 10.73 19.23
CA LYS A 182 13.55 11.48 17.99
C LYS A 182 12.42 11.43 16.95
N LEU A 183 11.77 10.28 16.79
CA LEU A 183 10.70 10.05 15.80
C LEU A 183 9.30 10.38 16.33
N LEU A 184 9.07 10.25 17.65
CA LEU A 184 7.74 10.51 18.23
C LEU A 184 7.54 11.97 18.66
N ARG A 185 8.58 12.81 18.53
CA ARG A 185 8.61 14.17 19.10
C ARG A 185 7.47 15.10 18.66
N ARG A 186 6.86 14.88 17.48
CA ARG A 186 5.74 15.69 16.97
C ARG A 186 4.38 15.04 17.17
N ILE A 187 4.34 13.74 17.46
CA ILE A 187 3.09 13.00 17.54
C ILE A 187 2.27 13.53 18.73
N ALA A 188 1.00 13.83 18.47
CA ALA A 188 0.07 14.49 19.39
C ALA A 188 0.41 15.95 19.75
N LEU A 189 1.42 16.56 19.12
CA LEU A 189 1.70 18.00 19.21
C LEU A 189 1.28 18.77 17.96
N ILE A 190 1.30 18.12 16.79
CA ILE A 190 0.87 18.69 15.51
C ILE A 190 -0.45 18.10 15.06
N ASP A 191 -1.12 18.81 14.15
CA ASP A 191 -2.16 18.23 13.32
C ASP A 191 -1.51 17.38 12.21
N PRO A 192 -1.67 16.04 12.23
CA PRO A 192 -1.04 15.17 11.23
C PRO A 192 -1.59 15.37 9.81
N GLU A 193 -2.72 16.07 9.65
CA GLU A 193 -3.34 16.34 8.35
C GLU A 193 -3.00 17.75 7.81
N SER A 194 -2.15 18.52 8.50
CA SER A 194 -1.78 19.89 8.13
C SER A 194 -0.30 20.02 7.78
N LEU A 195 -0.01 20.37 6.52
CA LEU A 195 1.34 20.72 6.08
C LEU A 195 1.91 21.91 6.86
N ASP A 196 1.09 22.92 7.16
CA ASP A 196 1.55 24.10 7.89
C ASP A 196 1.98 23.74 9.33
N SER A 197 1.20 22.89 10.01
CA SER A 197 1.56 22.39 11.34
C SER A 197 2.89 21.62 11.33
N TYR A 198 3.17 20.86 10.27
CA TYR A 198 4.45 20.19 10.08
C TYR A 198 5.61 21.19 9.87
N ARG A 199 5.41 22.23 9.06
CA ARG A 199 6.42 23.27 8.77
C ARG A 199 6.75 24.13 9.98
N GLU A 200 5.77 24.47 10.80
CA GLU A 200 5.98 25.18 12.07
C GLU A 200 6.93 24.43 13.02
N GLN A 201 7.05 23.11 12.88
CA GLN A 201 7.98 22.26 13.62
C GLN A 201 9.27 21.91 12.83
N GLY A 202 9.62 22.72 11.83
CA GLY A 202 10.83 22.54 11.01
C GLY A 202 10.71 21.47 9.91
N GLY A 203 9.49 21.13 9.51
CA GLY A 203 9.24 20.19 8.43
C GLY A 203 9.80 20.65 7.07
N PHE A 204 10.35 19.72 6.28
CA PHE A 204 11.03 19.95 4.99
C PHE A 204 12.37 20.69 5.05
N GLU A 205 12.83 21.10 6.25
CA GLU A 205 14.18 21.66 6.40
C GLU A 205 15.27 20.63 6.14
N ALA A 206 15.03 19.35 6.48
CA ALA A 206 16.00 18.29 6.25
C ALA A 206 16.10 17.95 4.76
N LEU A 207 14.99 17.96 4.03
CA LEU A 207 15.00 17.84 2.57
C LEU A 207 15.78 18.97 1.90
N ARG A 208 15.53 20.23 2.29
CA ARG A 208 16.27 21.38 1.76
C ARG A 208 17.77 21.23 2.03
N ARG A 209 18.16 20.89 3.26
CA ARG A 209 19.57 20.65 3.61
C ARG A 209 20.19 19.51 2.80
N ALA A 210 19.44 18.42 2.58
CA ALA A 210 19.88 17.29 1.77
C ALA A 210 20.19 17.72 0.32
N GLN A 211 19.31 18.52 -0.27
CA GLN A 211 19.51 19.09 -1.61
C GLN A 211 20.73 20.02 -1.67
N GLU A 212 20.91 20.90 -0.67
CA GLU A 212 22.04 21.83 -0.60
C GLU A 212 23.40 21.14 -0.46
N MET A 213 23.48 20.05 0.31
CA MET A 213 24.73 19.33 0.52
C MET A 213 25.04 18.30 -0.58
N GLY A 214 24.04 17.92 -1.39
CA GLY A 214 24.19 16.98 -2.50
C GLY A 214 24.05 15.50 -2.11
N ALA A 215 23.61 14.69 -3.07
CA ALA A 215 23.24 13.28 -2.88
C ALA A 215 24.35 12.41 -2.24
N GLU A 216 25.60 12.53 -2.72
CA GLU A 216 26.74 11.79 -2.15
C GLU A 216 27.00 12.13 -0.68
N ALA A 217 26.83 13.40 -0.32
CA ALA A 217 26.99 13.84 1.05
C ALA A 217 25.88 13.30 1.96
N VAL A 218 24.65 13.21 1.45
CA VAL A 218 23.53 12.60 2.19
C VAL A 218 23.80 11.12 2.48
N ILE A 219 24.24 10.35 1.47
CA ILE A 219 24.61 8.93 1.66
C ILE A 219 25.71 8.79 2.70
N ARG A 220 26.70 9.68 2.69
CA ARG A 220 27.77 9.71 3.69
C ARG A 220 27.24 10.01 5.09
N GLU A 221 26.37 11.01 5.26
CA GLU A 221 25.76 11.35 6.56
C GLU A 221 24.95 10.17 7.12
N VAL A 222 24.15 9.49 6.30
CA VAL A 222 23.40 8.28 6.69
C VAL A 222 24.34 7.12 7.07
N THR A 223 25.46 6.97 6.35
CA THR A 223 26.48 5.95 6.63
C THR A 223 27.21 6.23 7.95
N GLU A 224 27.62 7.48 8.18
CA GLU A 224 28.29 7.93 9.40
C GLU A 224 27.38 7.88 10.63
N ALA A 225 26.08 8.11 10.45
CA ALA A 225 25.05 7.92 11.47
C ALA A 225 24.87 6.44 11.89
N ARG A 226 25.46 5.50 11.14
CA ARG A 226 25.36 4.04 11.35
C ARG A 226 23.90 3.58 11.42
N LEU A 227 23.04 4.18 10.61
CA LEU A 227 21.64 3.81 10.53
C LEU A 227 21.51 2.38 9.99
N LEU A 228 20.77 1.56 10.72
CA LEU A 228 20.41 0.20 10.33
C LEU A 228 18.93 0.16 9.96
N GLY A 229 18.58 -0.71 9.01
CA GLY A 229 17.19 -0.93 8.63
C GLY A 229 16.34 -1.40 9.81
N ARG A 230 15.18 -0.74 10.01
CA ARG A 230 14.25 -0.96 11.13
C ARG A 230 13.12 -1.95 10.83
N GLY A 231 13.20 -2.64 9.70
CA GLY A 231 12.30 -3.75 9.34
C GLY A 231 12.71 -5.13 9.89
N GLY A 232 13.67 -5.18 10.83
CA GLY A 232 14.12 -6.43 11.49
C GLY A 232 15.47 -6.99 10.98
N ALA A 233 15.79 -6.86 9.69
CA ALA A 233 17.03 -7.39 9.11
C ALA A 233 18.31 -6.60 9.51
N ALA A 234 18.16 -5.38 10.03
CA ALA A 234 19.26 -4.55 10.53
C ALA A 234 20.44 -4.32 9.55
N PHE A 235 20.18 -4.35 8.24
CA PHE A 235 21.20 -4.08 7.23
C PHE A 235 21.61 -2.59 7.23
N PRO A 236 22.89 -2.23 7.04
CA PRO A 236 23.33 -0.84 7.01
C PRO A 236 22.66 -0.03 5.90
N THR A 237 21.87 0.98 6.28
CA THR A 237 21.06 1.78 5.34
C THR A 237 21.92 2.51 4.32
N GLY A 238 23.01 3.15 4.77
CA GLY A 238 23.93 3.88 3.89
C GLY A 238 24.56 3.01 2.80
N ARG A 239 24.93 1.76 3.11
CA ARG A 239 25.44 0.81 2.10
C ARG A 239 24.38 0.41 1.08
N LYS A 240 23.13 0.24 1.51
CA LYS A 240 22.01 -0.06 0.61
C LYS A 240 21.76 1.13 -0.34
N TRP A 241 21.77 2.34 0.19
CA TRP A 241 21.60 3.57 -0.58
C TRP A 241 22.74 3.76 -1.60
N GLU A 242 23.98 3.57 -1.18
CA GLU A 242 25.15 3.64 -2.06
C GLU A 242 25.08 2.62 -3.20
N SER A 243 24.67 1.38 -2.90
CA SER A 243 24.55 0.31 -3.91
C SER A 243 23.53 0.67 -4.98
N VAL A 244 22.35 1.17 -4.57
CA VAL A 244 21.33 1.63 -5.52
C VAL A 244 21.84 2.85 -6.28
N ALA A 245 22.36 3.87 -5.62
CA ALA A 245 22.84 5.10 -6.28
C ALA A 245 23.86 4.84 -7.40
N LYS A 246 24.77 3.87 -7.21
CA LYS A 246 25.82 3.50 -8.18
C LYS A 246 25.33 2.61 -9.31
N ALA A 247 24.11 2.08 -9.25
CA ALA A 247 23.60 1.23 -10.31
C ALA A 247 23.45 2.01 -11.63
N ALA A 248 24.00 1.46 -12.70
CA ALA A 248 23.98 2.08 -14.03
C ALA A 248 22.61 1.96 -14.71
N THR A 249 21.80 0.97 -14.32
CA THR A 249 20.52 0.67 -14.95
C THR A 249 19.43 1.61 -14.45
N ARG A 250 18.77 2.31 -15.37
CA ARG A 250 17.62 3.19 -15.07
C ARG A 250 16.28 2.55 -15.49
N PRO A 251 15.14 2.98 -14.94
CA PRO A 251 15.00 3.89 -13.78
C PRO A 251 15.43 3.23 -12.45
N HIS A 252 15.62 4.02 -11.39
CA HIS A 252 15.66 3.50 -10.01
C HIS A 252 14.32 3.71 -9.32
N TYR A 253 13.91 2.73 -8.51
CA TYR A 253 12.68 2.81 -7.73
C TYR A 253 12.96 2.88 -6.23
N LEU A 254 12.17 3.69 -5.53
CA LEU A 254 12.08 3.67 -4.08
C LEU A 254 10.82 2.91 -3.67
N VAL A 255 10.92 2.04 -2.69
CA VAL A 255 9.79 1.39 -2.05
C VAL A 255 9.88 1.57 -0.54
N CYS A 256 8.88 2.24 0.02
CA CYS A 256 8.65 2.23 1.46
C CYS A 256 7.75 1.03 1.80
N ASN A 257 8.28 0.13 2.62
CA ASN A 257 7.56 -1.04 3.11
C ASN A 257 6.82 -0.67 4.40
N ALA A 258 5.51 -0.50 4.27
CA ALA A 258 4.56 -0.31 5.36
C ALA A 258 3.58 -1.51 5.50
N ASP A 259 4.03 -2.71 5.10
CA ASP A 259 3.36 -3.98 5.39
C ASP A 259 3.80 -4.47 6.79
N GLU A 260 3.43 -3.71 7.82
CA GLU A 260 3.70 -4.00 9.23
C GLU A 260 2.81 -5.17 9.71
N SER A 261 3.10 -6.35 9.17
CA SER A 261 2.29 -7.56 9.32
C SER A 261 2.70 -8.42 10.52
N GLU A 262 3.84 -8.14 11.16
CA GLU A 262 4.30 -8.87 12.35
C GLU A 262 3.35 -8.66 13.54
N PRO A 263 2.76 -9.72 14.12
CA PRO A 263 1.87 -9.59 15.27
C PRO A 263 2.52 -8.83 16.44
N GLY A 264 1.77 -7.91 17.04
CA GLY A 264 2.29 -7.06 18.11
C GLY A 264 3.05 -5.80 17.65
N THR A 265 3.37 -5.66 16.36
CA THR A 265 3.99 -4.44 15.83
C THR A 265 2.94 -3.40 15.40
N PHE A 266 3.19 -2.14 15.76
CA PHE A 266 2.33 -0.98 15.46
C PHE A 266 3.13 0.34 15.39
N LYS A 267 4.46 0.25 15.34
CA LYS A 267 5.37 1.41 15.35
C LYS A 267 5.22 2.22 14.06
N ASP A 268 5.08 1.54 12.92
CA ASP A 268 4.96 2.17 11.61
C ASP A 268 3.59 2.80 11.46
N ARG A 269 2.53 2.12 11.95
CA ARG A 269 1.19 2.70 12.07
C ARG A 269 1.21 4.03 12.83
N VAL A 270 1.86 4.07 13.99
CA VAL A 270 1.95 5.27 14.83
C VAL A 270 2.63 6.42 14.10
N LEU A 271 3.70 6.16 13.34
CA LEU A 271 4.38 7.18 12.53
C LEU A 271 3.49 7.67 11.38
N MET A 272 2.90 6.78 10.60
CA MET A 272 2.05 7.15 9.47
C MET A 272 0.77 7.86 9.89
N GLU A 273 0.17 7.49 11.03
CA GLU A 273 -1.01 8.19 11.54
C GLU A 273 -0.64 9.52 12.22
N GLY A 274 0.48 9.58 12.94
CA GLY A 274 0.82 10.70 13.82
C GLY A 274 1.73 11.77 13.22
N ASP A 275 2.54 11.42 12.23
CA ASP A 275 3.50 12.32 11.58
C ASP A 275 3.76 11.90 10.11
N PRO A 276 2.72 11.81 9.25
CA PRO A 276 2.83 11.30 7.88
C PRO A 276 3.79 12.12 7.00
N PHE A 277 3.89 13.42 7.22
CA PHE A 277 4.79 14.29 6.46
C PHE A 277 6.27 13.96 6.70
N ALA A 278 6.64 13.49 7.89
CA ALA A 278 8.02 13.06 8.16
C ALA A 278 8.41 11.86 7.31
N LEU A 279 7.51 10.90 7.12
CA LEU A 279 7.73 9.77 6.22
C LEU A 279 7.87 10.23 4.76
N VAL A 280 7.00 11.14 4.33
CA VAL A 280 7.05 11.72 2.98
C VAL A 280 8.36 12.46 2.73
N GLU A 281 8.83 13.25 3.70
CA GLU A 281 10.13 13.93 3.66
C GLU A 281 11.28 12.93 3.62
N GLY A 282 11.25 11.88 4.45
CA GLY A 282 12.25 10.80 4.46
C GLY A 282 12.35 10.08 3.12
N MET A 283 11.19 9.77 2.50
CA MET A 283 11.14 9.22 1.15
C MET A 283 11.73 10.17 0.10
N ALA A 284 11.45 11.47 0.18
CA ALA A 284 12.01 12.46 -0.74
C ALA A 284 13.54 12.57 -0.60
N ILE A 285 14.07 12.56 0.63
CA ILE A 285 15.52 12.56 0.90
C ILE A 285 16.17 11.30 0.34
N ALA A 286 15.59 10.12 0.60
CA ALA A 286 16.10 8.85 0.09
C ALA A 286 16.11 8.80 -1.44
N ALA A 287 15.04 9.30 -2.07
CA ALA A 287 14.93 9.38 -3.51
C ALA A 287 15.98 10.31 -4.12
N PHE A 288 16.13 11.52 -3.57
CA PHE A 288 17.14 12.47 -4.00
C PHE A 288 18.55 11.87 -3.89
N ALA A 289 18.87 11.26 -2.75
CA ALA A 289 20.18 10.68 -2.49
C ALA A 289 20.54 9.52 -3.43
N THR A 290 19.54 8.73 -3.83
CA THR A 290 19.75 7.50 -4.63
C THR A 290 19.38 7.64 -6.12
N GLY A 291 18.91 8.82 -6.52
CA GLY A 291 18.43 9.09 -7.87
C GLY A 291 17.22 8.22 -8.26
N CYS A 292 16.32 7.96 -7.31
CA CYS A 292 15.07 7.26 -7.61
C CYS A 292 14.09 8.18 -8.35
N GLU A 293 13.52 7.68 -9.44
CA GLU A 293 12.65 8.44 -10.33
C GLU A 293 11.16 8.29 -9.95
N LYS A 294 10.81 7.18 -9.30
CA LYS A 294 9.45 6.92 -8.80
C LYS A 294 9.47 6.13 -7.50
N GLY A 295 8.55 6.49 -6.61
CA GLY A 295 8.40 5.93 -5.27
C GLY A 295 7.09 5.18 -5.12
N PHE A 296 7.12 4.07 -4.39
CA PHE A 296 5.93 3.34 -3.97
C PHE A 296 5.89 3.26 -2.45
N LEU A 297 4.77 3.64 -1.85
CA LEU A 297 4.48 3.43 -0.44
C LEU A 297 3.49 2.28 -0.33
N TYR A 298 3.96 1.09 0.01
CA TYR A 298 3.10 -0.10 0.12
C TYR A 298 2.53 -0.21 1.54
N VAL A 299 1.26 0.11 1.70
CA VAL A 299 0.55 0.12 2.98
C VAL A 299 -0.38 -1.08 3.05
N ARG A 300 -0.30 -1.85 4.14
CA ARG A 300 -1.20 -2.99 4.37
C ARG A 300 -2.68 -2.57 4.39
N ALA A 301 -3.57 -3.49 3.98
CA ALA A 301 -5.01 -3.22 3.88
C ALA A 301 -5.62 -2.77 5.22
N GLU A 302 -5.07 -3.28 6.32
CA GLU A 302 -5.62 -3.11 7.66
C GLU A 302 -5.42 -1.71 8.24
N TYR A 303 -4.69 -0.82 7.54
CA TYR A 303 -4.36 0.55 7.99
C TYR A 303 -5.03 1.65 7.16
N PRO A 304 -6.38 1.74 7.14
CA PRO A 304 -7.08 2.73 6.31
C PRO A 304 -6.77 4.18 6.72
N LEU A 305 -6.65 4.47 8.03
CA LEU A 305 -6.33 5.82 8.51
C LEU A 305 -4.91 6.26 8.12
N ALA A 306 -3.93 5.38 8.32
CA ALA A 306 -2.54 5.64 7.94
C ALA A 306 -2.43 5.91 6.43
N ARG A 307 -3.08 5.07 5.61
CA ARG A 307 -3.16 5.25 4.16
C ARG A 307 -3.73 6.62 3.79
N LYS A 308 -4.91 6.97 4.32
CA LYS A 308 -5.57 8.26 4.06
C LYS A 308 -4.67 9.45 4.42
N ARG A 309 -4.02 9.40 5.59
CA ARG A 309 -3.15 10.49 6.06
C ARG A 309 -1.89 10.64 5.23
N VAL A 310 -1.25 9.55 4.84
CA VAL A 310 -0.07 9.62 3.99
C VAL A 310 -0.42 10.03 2.56
N GLU A 311 -1.54 9.55 1.99
CA GLU A 311 -2.07 10.03 0.70
C GLU A 311 -2.31 11.55 0.74
N GLY A 312 -2.94 12.06 1.81
CA GLY A 312 -3.15 13.48 2.03
C GLY A 312 -1.84 14.27 2.17
N ALA A 313 -0.86 13.75 2.91
CA ALA A 313 0.44 14.38 3.08
C ALA A 313 1.23 14.45 1.76
N ILE A 314 1.22 13.38 0.96
CA ILE A 314 1.81 13.35 -0.39
C ILE A 314 1.13 14.40 -1.28
N ALA A 315 -0.20 14.47 -1.28
CA ALA A 315 -0.96 15.41 -2.10
C ALA A 315 -0.63 16.87 -1.73
N GLN A 316 -0.61 17.21 -0.44
CA GLN A 316 -0.27 18.55 0.03
C GLN A 316 1.17 18.94 -0.30
N ALA A 317 2.13 18.04 -0.03
CA ALA A 317 3.54 18.30 -0.32
C ALA A 317 3.80 18.46 -1.84
N ARG A 318 3.12 17.67 -2.68
CA ARG A 318 3.14 17.84 -4.14
C ARG A 318 2.55 19.17 -4.58
N ALA A 319 1.37 19.54 -4.07
CA ALA A 319 0.72 20.81 -4.42
C ALA A 319 1.56 22.04 -4.01
N ALA A 320 2.33 21.92 -2.93
CA ALA A 320 3.28 22.94 -2.48
C ALA A 320 4.62 22.95 -3.25
N GLY A 321 4.82 22.06 -4.23
CA GLY A 321 6.06 21.96 -4.99
C GLY A 321 7.25 21.43 -4.20
N LEU A 322 7.02 20.74 -3.07
CA LEU A 322 8.07 20.22 -2.20
C LEU A 322 8.58 18.83 -2.62
N LEU A 323 7.86 18.14 -3.50
CA LEU A 323 8.22 16.79 -3.98
C LEU A 323 8.63 16.82 -5.44
N GLU A 324 9.88 16.45 -5.71
CA GLU A 324 10.37 16.17 -7.07
C GLU A 324 10.06 14.73 -7.50
N ILE A 325 10.00 13.79 -6.55
CA ILE A 325 9.65 12.39 -6.81
C ILE A 325 8.14 12.18 -6.84
N GLU A 326 7.67 11.41 -7.82
CA GLU A 326 6.31 10.87 -7.81
C GLU A 326 6.22 9.72 -6.81
N ILE A 327 5.39 9.87 -5.76
CA ILE A 327 5.08 8.80 -4.80
C ILE A 327 3.66 8.30 -5.06
N GLU A 328 3.54 7.00 -5.26
CA GLU A 328 2.28 6.28 -5.44
C GLU A 328 2.02 5.38 -4.22
N VAL A 329 0.85 5.50 -3.60
CA VAL A 329 0.45 4.63 -2.49
C VAL A 329 -0.17 3.35 -3.04
N ARG A 330 0.30 2.20 -2.56
CA ARG A 330 -0.24 0.89 -2.89
C ARG A 330 -0.88 0.25 -1.67
N ARG A 331 -2.18 0.00 -1.75
CA ARG A 331 -2.92 -0.80 -0.78
C ARG A 331 -2.59 -2.27 -0.99
N GLY A 332 -2.12 -2.94 0.06
CA GLY A 332 -1.99 -4.39 0.10
C GLY A 332 -3.35 -5.07 0.31
N ALA A 333 -3.37 -6.41 0.29
CA ALA A 333 -4.63 -7.17 0.39
C ALA A 333 -4.56 -8.31 1.43
N GLY A 334 -3.87 -8.09 2.54
CA GLY A 334 -3.84 -8.99 3.71
C GLY A 334 -3.05 -10.28 3.46
N ALA A 335 -1.76 -10.13 3.16
CA ALA A 335 -0.85 -11.26 3.02
C ALA A 335 0.44 -10.98 3.79
N TYR A 336 0.63 -11.62 4.95
CA TYR A 336 1.80 -11.45 5.82
C TYR A 336 3.14 -11.54 5.09
N ILE A 337 3.23 -12.48 4.13
CA ILE A 337 4.45 -12.71 3.34
C ILE A 337 4.85 -11.49 2.49
N CYS A 338 3.93 -10.56 2.21
CA CYS A 338 4.24 -9.31 1.49
C CYS A 338 5.08 -8.34 2.32
N GLY A 339 5.31 -8.60 3.61
CA GLY A 339 6.35 -7.91 4.39
C GLY A 339 7.77 -8.24 3.93
N GLU A 340 7.97 -9.37 3.23
CA GLU A 340 9.24 -9.71 2.58
C GLU A 340 9.46 -8.86 1.32
N GLU A 341 10.68 -8.32 1.16
CA GLU A 341 11.03 -7.33 0.14
C GLU A 341 10.64 -7.73 -1.30
N THR A 342 10.89 -8.98 -1.69
CA THR A 342 10.65 -9.44 -3.06
C THR A 342 9.22 -9.91 -3.31
N ALA A 343 8.56 -10.45 -2.28
CA ALA A 343 7.12 -10.70 -2.29
C ALA A 343 6.33 -9.40 -2.48
N LEU A 344 6.75 -8.33 -1.79
CA LEU A 344 6.18 -6.99 -1.92
C LEU A 344 6.27 -6.49 -3.37
N PHE A 345 7.39 -6.68 -4.05
CA PHE A 345 7.51 -6.31 -5.48
C PHE A 345 6.51 -7.04 -6.36
N ASN A 346 6.34 -8.34 -6.15
CA ASN A 346 5.35 -9.11 -6.91
C ASN A 346 3.93 -8.58 -6.64
N SER A 347 3.63 -8.18 -5.40
CA SER A 347 2.36 -7.54 -5.07
C SER A 347 2.14 -6.22 -5.82
N ILE A 348 3.14 -5.33 -5.82
CA ILE A 348 3.11 -4.08 -6.60
C ILE A 348 2.99 -4.37 -8.11
N GLU A 349 3.61 -5.43 -8.61
CA GLU A 349 3.56 -5.81 -10.02
C GLU A 349 2.25 -6.49 -10.45
N GLY A 350 1.25 -6.62 -9.56
CA GLY A 350 -0.01 -7.29 -9.88
C GLY A 350 0.17 -8.81 -10.04
N LYS A 351 1.04 -9.41 -9.24
CA LYS A 351 1.30 -10.85 -9.17
C LYS A 351 0.98 -11.34 -7.76
N ARG A 352 1.00 -12.66 -7.57
CA ARG A 352 0.95 -13.28 -6.25
C ARG A 352 2.19 -12.86 -5.46
N GLY A 353 2.02 -12.48 -4.20
CA GLY A 353 3.09 -12.02 -3.30
C GLY A 353 4.03 -13.14 -2.84
N GLU A 354 4.56 -13.94 -3.77
CA GLU A 354 5.53 -14.99 -3.47
C GLU A 354 6.94 -14.41 -3.50
N PRO A 355 7.85 -14.77 -2.56
CA PRO A 355 9.23 -14.33 -2.60
C PRO A 355 9.94 -14.76 -3.89
N ARG A 356 10.90 -13.96 -4.34
CA ARG A 356 11.76 -14.27 -5.48
C ARG A 356 13.03 -14.97 -5.00
N ASN A 357 13.55 -15.86 -5.83
CA ASN A 357 14.87 -16.45 -5.59
C ASN A 357 15.95 -15.36 -5.65
N LYS A 358 16.85 -15.38 -4.67
CA LYS A 358 18.02 -14.50 -4.57
C LYS A 358 19.28 -15.37 -4.74
N PRO A 359 20.28 -15.00 -5.56
CA PRO A 359 20.35 -13.81 -6.43
C PRO A 359 19.43 -13.90 -7.68
N PRO A 360 19.13 -12.76 -8.36
CA PRO A 360 19.67 -11.41 -8.13
C PRO A 360 19.07 -10.70 -6.91
N PHE A 361 19.83 -9.75 -6.33
CA PHE A 361 19.35 -8.97 -5.19
C PHE A 361 18.52 -7.75 -5.63
N PRO A 362 17.60 -7.25 -4.80
CA PRO A 362 16.75 -6.11 -5.10
C PRO A 362 17.46 -4.83 -5.54
N VAL A 363 18.67 -4.59 -5.01
CA VAL A 363 19.49 -3.43 -5.36
C VAL A 363 19.98 -3.47 -6.81
N ASP A 364 20.02 -4.65 -7.43
CA ASP A 364 20.38 -4.83 -8.84
C ASP A 364 19.13 -5.04 -9.71
N VAL A 365 18.24 -5.95 -9.28
CA VAL A 365 17.04 -6.39 -10.01
C VAL A 365 15.89 -6.56 -9.02
N GLY A 366 15.22 -5.44 -8.72
CA GLY A 366 14.07 -5.36 -7.83
C GLY A 366 12.76 -5.17 -8.57
N LEU A 367 12.02 -4.12 -8.21
CA LEU A 367 10.73 -3.76 -8.77
C LEU A 367 10.84 -3.49 -10.28
N PHE A 368 9.95 -4.11 -11.07
CA PHE A 368 9.95 -4.06 -12.53
C PHE A 368 11.29 -4.50 -13.17
N GLY A 369 12.08 -5.30 -12.45
CA GLY A 369 13.41 -5.73 -12.89
C GLY A 369 14.45 -4.62 -12.89
N LYS A 370 14.28 -3.58 -12.07
CA LYS A 370 15.16 -2.41 -11.98
C LYS A 370 15.78 -2.27 -10.58
N PRO A 371 16.92 -1.57 -10.43
CA PRO A 371 17.50 -1.28 -9.13
C PRO A 371 16.47 -0.63 -8.22
N THR A 372 16.28 -1.21 -7.03
CA THR A 372 15.22 -0.78 -6.12
C THR A 372 15.74 -0.62 -4.71
N LEU A 373 15.55 0.57 -4.15
CA LEU A 373 15.76 0.84 -2.74
C LEU A 373 14.50 0.47 -1.97
N VAL A 374 14.59 -0.50 -1.05
CA VAL A 374 13.50 -0.81 -0.12
C VAL A 374 13.90 -0.49 1.30
N ASN A 375 13.13 0.37 1.96
CA ASN A 375 13.29 0.69 3.37
C ASN A 375 11.94 0.61 4.10
N ASN A 376 12.00 0.28 5.40
CA ASN A 376 10.84 0.29 6.29
C ASN A 376 10.48 1.73 6.66
N VAL A 377 9.22 1.98 7.03
CA VAL A 377 8.71 3.29 7.48
C VAL A 377 9.62 3.93 8.52
N GLU A 378 9.96 3.27 9.63
CA GLU A 378 10.83 3.85 10.68
C GLU A 378 12.28 4.11 10.23
N THR A 379 12.72 3.51 9.12
CA THR A 379 14.06 3.75 8.57
C THR A 379 14.13 5.05 7.78
N LEU A 380 13.02 5.41 7.12
CA LEU A 380 12.86 6.62 6.32
C LEU A 380 12.41 7.75 7.24
#